data_AF-A0A2G9YFG9-F1
#
_entry.id   AF-A0A2G9YFG9-F1
#
_cell.length_a   1.000
_cell.length_b   1.000
_cell.length_c   1.000
_cell.angle_alpha   90.00
_cell.angle_beta   90.00
_cell.angle_gamma   90.00
#
_symmetry.space_group_name_H-M   'P 1'
#
loop_
_entity.id
_entity.type
_entity.pdbx_description
1 polymer ?
#
loop_
_entity_poly.entity_id
_entity_poly.type
_entity_poly.pdbx_seq_one_letter_code
_entity_poly.pdbx_strand_id
1 'polypeptide(L)'
;RGKEKPVVPPPIPPKIEIPHISVPPPPSITKEVPSTPPPLKRVERPTEVEGVRPKVVDIKSIPHLVGPVEELKDLTVKDLRRISEDPQKGMEKIQEKINLLEEEEGFSKRITGINAWQKSEIYRLYVEMGQESMEKKLPLQKVIEERKAQSKPFLSEAEFNAVMDLNKKLRF
;
A
#
# COMPACT_ATOMS: atom_id res chain seq x y z
N ARG A 1 39.61 -21.04 40.93
CA ARG A 1 39.61 -19.68 41.52
C ARG A 1 39.79 -18.68 40.38
N GLY A 2 38.77 -18.28 39.61
CA GLY A 2 37.33 -18.27 39.90
C GLY A 2 36.91 -16.88 40.40
N LYS A 3 36.66 -15.97 39.46
CA LYS A 3 35.99 -14.65 39.61
C LYS A 3 35.51 -14.17 38.23
N GLU A 4 34.38 -14.69 37.77
CA GLU A 4 33.61 -13.98 36.74
C GLU A 4 33.07 -12.67 37.32
N LYS A 5 33.05 -11.61 36.51
CA LYS A 5 32.51 -10.30 36.91
C LYS A 5 31.00 -10.31 36.66
N PRO A 6 30.15 -9.86 37.60
CA PRO A 6 28.72 -9.77 37.35
C PRO A 6 28.42 -8.78 36.23
N VAL A 7 27.75 -9.23 35.17
CA VAL A 7 27.16 -8.35 34.16
C VAL A 7 25.86 -7.78 34.75
N VAL A 8 25.91 -6.52 35.16
CA VAL A 8 24.73 -5.79 35.64
C VAL A 8 23.85 -5.43 34.43
N PRO A 9 22.55 -5.73 34.43
CA PRO A 9 21.66 -5.33 33.33
C PRO A 9 21.51 -3.80 33.29
N PRO A 10 21.36 -3.20 32.10
CA PRO A 10 21.17 -1.75 31.97
C PRO A 10 19.85 -1.30 32.63
N PRO A 11 19.80 -0.07 33.18
CA PRO A 11 18.62 0.43 33.87
C PRO A 11 17.42 0.62 32.92
N ILE A 12 16.25 0.19 33.37
CA ILE A 12 14.97 0.37 32.67
C ILE A 12 14.61 1.87 32.69
N PRO A 13 14.23 2.48 31.56
CA PRO A 13 13.80 3.88 31.55
C PRO A 13 12.52 4.08 32.37
N PRO A 14 12.36 5.22 33.06
CA PRO A 14 11.19 5.48 33.89
C PRO A 14 9.91 5.52 33.04
N LYS A 15 8.84 4.93 33.59
CA LYS A 15 7.53 4.88 32.94
C LYS A 15 6.91 6.27 32.94
N ILE A 16 6.76 6.87 31.76
CA ILE A 16 6.07 8.16 31.60
C ILE A 16 4.60 7.96 31.94
N GLU A 17 4.16 8.57 33.03
CA GLU A 17 2.78 8.52 33.50
C GLU A 17 1.94 9.49 32.67
N ILE A 18 1.12 8.93 31.76
CA ILE A 18 0.20 9.72 30.93
C ILE A 18 -0.90 10.26 31.86
N PRO A 19 -1.13 11.58 31.93
CA PRO A 19 -2.17 12.13 32.79
C PRO A 19 -3.54 11.61 32.35
N HIS A 20 -4.28 11.05 33.30
CA HIS A 20 -5.62 10.54 33.10
C HIS A 20 -6.59 11.71 32.94
N ILE A 21 -6.88 12.12 31.71
CA ILE A 21 -7.94 13.09 31.45
C ILE A 21 -9.28 12.39 31.72
N SER A 22 -9.86 12.71 32.87
CA SER A 22 -11.16 12.18 33.32
C SER A 22 -12.28 12.73 32.42
N VAL A 23 -12.67 11.95 31.41
CA VAL A 23 -13.81 12.26 30.55
C VAL A 23 -15.09 11.90 31.33
N PRO A 24 -16.01 12.84 31.61
CA PRO A 24 -17.25 12.53 32.32
C PRO A 24 -18.16 11.64 31.44
N PRO A 25 -18.91 10.70 32.04
CA PRO A 25 -19.82 9.83 31.29
C PRO A 25 -21.01 10.62 30.72
N PRO A 26 -21.46 10.31 29.49
CA PRO A 26 -22.69 10.90 28.94
C PRO A 26 -23.93 10.41 29.71
N PRO A 27 -24.97 11.25 29.91
CA PRO A 27 -26.16 10.86 30.66
C PRO A 27 -27.02 9.86 29.89
N SER A 28 -27.33 8.72 30.51
CA SER A 28 -28.38 7.82 30.03
C SER A 28 -29.76 8.46 30.16
N ILE A 29 -30.49 8.57 29.04
CA ILE A 29 -31.93 8.88 29.05
C ILE A 29 -32.68 7.61 28.68
N THR A 30 -33.21 6.93 29.69
CA THR A 30 -34.18 5.84 29.56
C THR A 30 -35.59 6.40 29.41
N LYS A 31 -36.37 5.92 28.43
CA LYS A 31 -37.84 6.05 28.39
C LYS A 31 -38.52 4.82 27.76
N GLU A 32 -39.70 4.50 28.28
CA GLU A 32 -40.34 3.16 28.25
C GLU A 32 -41.88 3.28 28.15
N VAL A 33 -42.68 2.30 27.69
CA VAL A 33 -42.34 0.95 27.16
C VAL A 33 -42.94 0.62 25.76
N PRO A 34 -44.27 0.42 25.56
CA PRO A 34 -44.65 -0.88 24.96
C PRO A 34 -45.52 -0.85 23.69
N SER A 35 -45.47 -1.94 22.90
CA SER A 35 -46.58 -2.94 22.84
C SER A 35 -46.65 -3.77 21.53
N THR A 36 -46.87 -5.08 21.70
CA THR A 36 -47.53 -6.07 20.79
C THR A 36 -46.93 -6.47 19.42
N PRO A 37 -46.76 -7.79 19.15
CA PRO A 37 -46.44 -8.35 17.83
C PRO A 37 -47.66 -8.95 17.08
N PRO A 38 -47.64 -9.02 15.74
CA PRO A 38 -48.50 -9.91 14.94
C PRO A 38 -47.73 -11.12 14.33
N PRO A 39 -48.39 -12.25 14.02
CA PRO A 39 -47.71 -13.52 13.71
C PRO A 39 -47.49 -13.84 12.23
N LEU A 40 -46.42 -14.62 11.98
CA LEU A 40 -46.21 -15.62 10.91
C LEU A 40 -46.71 -15.35 9.48
N LYS A 41 -45.76 -15.16 8.55
CA LYS A 41 -45.76 -15.88 7.26
C LYS A 41 -44.36 -16.39 6.92
N ARG A 42 -44.17 -17.71 7.07
CA ARG A 42 -43.00 -18.46 6.58
C ARG A 42 -43.10 -18.56 5.05
N VAL A 43 -42.10 -18.07 4.32
CA VAL A 43 -41.93 -18.34 2.89
C VAL A 43 -40.64 -19.12 2.72
N GLU A 44 -40.77 -20.42 2.51
CA GLU A 44 -39.65 -21.29 2.14
C GLU A 44 -39.46 -21.24 0.63
N ARG A 45 -38.33 -20.71 0.15
CA ARG A 45 -37.88 -20.81 -1.25
C ARG A 45 -36.34 -20.79 -1.31
N PRO A 46 -35.74 -21.40 -2.35
CA PRO A 46 -34.69 -22.40 -2.10
C PRO A 46 -33.25 -21.87 -2.09
N THR A 47 -32.36 -22.77 -1.71
CA THR A 47 -30.89 -22.69 -1.80
C THR A 47 -30.40 -22.09 -3.12
N GLU A 48 -29.57 -21.06 -3.04
CA GLU A 48 -28.58 -20.76 -4.08
C GLU A 48 -27.17 -20.79 -3.47
N VAL A 49 -26.23 -21.29 -4.27
CA VAL A 49 -24.95 -21.86 -3.81
C VAL A 49 -23.97 -20.83 -3.26
N GLU A 50 -23.03 -21.33 -2.45
CA GLU A 50 -21.95 -20.57 -1.81
C GLU A 50 -21.06 -19.83 -2.83
N GLY A 51 -21.46 -18.61 -3.19
CA GLY A 51 -20.52 -17.62 -3.68
C GLY A 51 -19.54 -17.29 -2.56
N VAL A 52 -18.35 -17.89 -2.60
CA VAL A 52 -17.23 -17.56 -1.71
C VAL A 52 -16.79 -16.13 -2.00
N ARG A 53 -17.47 -15.18 -1.35
CA ARG A 53 -17.12 -13.76 -1.37
C ARG A 53 -15.70 -13.67 -0.80
N PRO A 54 -14.71 -13.13 -1.54
CA PRO A 54 -13.40 -12.88 -0.97
C PRO A 54 -13.58 -12.07 0.31
N LYS A 55 -13.09 -12.59 1.44
CA LYS A 55 -13.09 -11.86 2.71
C LYS A 55 -12.19 -10.64 2.50
N VAL A 56 -12.80 -9.50 2.20
CA VAL A 56 -12.16 -8.20 2.30
C VAL A 56 -11.75 -8.03 3.76
N VAL A 57 -10.50 -8.38 4.06
CA VAL A 57 -9.87 -8.08 5.33
C VAL A 57 -9.79 -6.57 5.42
N ASP A 58 -10.47 -5.99 6.40
CA ASP A 58 -10.38 -4.57 6.70
C ASP A 58 -8.96 -4.26 7.16
N ILE A 59 -8.11 -3.86 6.22
CA ILE A 59 -6.75 -3.44 6.52
C ILE A 59 -6.87 -2.07 7.17
N LYS A 60 -6.83 -2.04 8.51
CA LYS A 60 -6.57 -0.81 9.26
C LYS A 60 -5.20 -0.28 8.87
N SER A 61 -5.17 0.59 7.87
CA SER A 61 -3.99 1.36 7.48
C SER A 61 -3.63 2.30 8.63
N ILE A 62 -2.77 1.83 9.53
CA ILE A 62 -2.16 2.67 10.57
C ILE A 62 -1.31 3.71 9.84
N PRO A 63 -1.59 5.02 9.97
CA PRO A 63 -0.76 6.05 9.35
C PRO A 63 0.59 6.07 10.06
N HIS A 64 1.59 5.47 9.42
CA HIS A 64 2.98 5.53 9.85
C HIS A 64 3.67 6.62 9.04
N LEU A 65 4.60 7.34 9.68
CA LEU A 65 5.41 8.34 9.00
C LEU A 65 6.45 7.61 8.14
N VAL A 66 6.12 7.39 6.88
CA VAL A 66 6.99 6.74 5.89
C VAL A 66 8.07 7.74 5.48
N GLY A 67 9.34 7.33 5.53
CA GLY A 67 10.45 8.17 5.04
C GLY A 67 10.49 8.21 3.51
N PRO A 68 11.11 9.23 2.87
CA PRO A 68 11.03 9.43 1.43
C PRO A 68 11.50 8.23 0.58
N VAL A 69 12.44 7.43 1.09
CA VAL A 69 12.91 6.17 0.49
C VAL A 69 11.87 5.05 0.60
N GLU A 70 11.26 4.86 1.78
CA GLU A 70 10.26 3.80 1.96
C GLU A 70 8.98 4.13 1.18
N GLU A 71 8.63 5.42 1.03
CA GLU A 71 7.53 5.84 0.15
C GLU A 71 7.77 5.40 -1.30
N LEU A 72 8.99 5.54 -1.84
CA LEU A 72 9.33 5.10 -3.20
C LEU A 72 9.21 3.58 -3.38
N LYS A 73 9.42 2.81 -2.31
CA LYS A 73 9.32 1.35 -2.28
C LYS A 73 7.87 0.88 -2.18
N ASP A 74 7.05 1.54 -1.38
CA ASP A 74 5.66 1.14 -1.13
C ASP A 74 4.66 1.74 -2.14
N LEU A 75 5.14 2.46 -3.17
CA LEU A 75 4.34 2.97 -4.29
C LEU A 75 3.55 1.87 -5.02
N THR A 76 2.22 1.98 -4.99
CA THR A 76 1.31 1.13 -5.77
C THR A 76 0.78 1.83 -7.02
N VAL A 77 0.18 1.06 -7.95
CA VAL A 77 -0.48 1.63 -9.14
C VAL A 77 -1.62 2.59 -8.77
N LYS A 78 -2.24 2.41 -7.60
CA LYS A 78 -3.30 3.32 -7.11
C LYS A 78 -2.73 4.68 -6.68
N ASP A 79 -1.53 4.68 -6.09
CA ASP A 79 -0.86 5.91 -5.66
C ASP A 79 -0.40 6.73 -6.86
N LEU A 80 0.13 6.09 -7.91
CA LEU A 80 0.45 6.76 -9.18
C LEU A 80 -0.75 7.52 -9.74
N ARG A 81 -1.90 6.86 -9.84
CA ARG A 81 -3.17 7.43 -10.32
C ARG A 81 -3.76 8.50 -9.40
N ARG A 82 -3.26 8.61 -8.16
CA ARG A 82 -3.66 9.63 -7.18
C ARG A 82 -2.71 10.83 -7.17
N ILE A 83 -1.42 10.63 -7.50
CA ILE A 83 -0.42 11.71 -7.63
C ILE A 83 -0.77 12.60 -8.82
N SER A 84 -1.17 12.01 -9.95
CA SER A 84 -1.65 12.76 -11.11
C SER A 84 -2.57 11.93 -12.00
N GLU A 85 -3.48 12.60 -12.70
CA GLU A 85 -4.26 12.00 -13.80
C GLU A 85 -3.37 11.69 -15.02
N ASP A 86 -2.23 12.37 -15.13
CA ASP A 86 -1.23 12.20 -16.19
C ASP A 86 -0.06 11.32 -15.70
N PRO A 87 0.12 10.11 -16.24
CA PRO A 87 1.18 9.20 -15.80
C PRO A 87 2.59 9.76 -15.97
N GLN A 88 2.84 10.65 -16.95
CA GLN A 88 4.15 11.28 -17.12
C GLN A 88 4.47 12.21 -15.94
N LYS A 89 3.53 13.08 -15.57
CA LYS A 89 3.67 13.97 -14.39
C LYS A 89 3.81 13.18 -13.09
N GLY A 90 3.11 12.05 -12.98
CA GLY A 90 3.29 11.10 -11.87
C GLY A 90 4.72 10.57 -11.77
N MET A 91 5.31 10.17 -12.90
CA MET A 91 6.72 9.74 -12.97
C MET A 91 7.71 10.89 -12.74
N GLU A 92 7.41 12.11 -13.20
CA GLU A 92 8.22 13.29 -12.92
C GLU A 92 8.28 13.60 -11.43
N LYS A 93 7.16 13.48 -10.68
CA LYS A 93 7.18 13.62 -9.21
C LYS A 93 7.99 12.54 -8.49
N ILE A 94 8.02 11.32 -9.02
CA ILE A 94 8.89 10.26 -8.51
C ILE A 94 10.36 10.58 -8.83
N GLN A 95 10.65 11.12 -10.01
CA GLN A 95 12.00 11.57 -10.39
C GLN A 95 12.49 12.73 -9.51
N GLU A 96 11.67 13.76 -9.31
CA GLU A 96 11.95 14.89 -8.42
C GLU A 96 12.28 14.40 -7.01
N LYS A 97 11.53 13.42 -6.48
CA LYS A 97 11.78 12.85 -5.15
C LYS A 97 13.11 12.09 -5.05
N ILE A 98 13.53 11.39 -6.12
CA ILE A 98 14.83 10.72 -6.19
C ILE A 98 15.98 11.74 -6.29
N ASN A 99 15.77 12.85 -7.01
CA ASN A 99 16.74 13.94 -7.12
C ASN A 99 16.87 14.71 -5.79
N LEU A 100 15.76 14.98 -5.09
CA LEU A 100 15.80 15.65 -3.78
C LEU A 100 16.63 14.85 -2.76
N LEU A 101 16.52 13.51 -2.77
CA LEU A 101 17.40 12.64 -1.98
C LEU A 101 18.89 12.78 -2.34
N GLU A 102 19.22 13.08 -3.60
CA GLU A 102 20.59 13.40 -4.01
C GLU A 102 21.06 14.75 -3.48
N GLU A 103 20.18 15.76 -3.49
CA GLU A 103 20.47 17.13 -3.04
C GLU A 103 20.61 17.22 -1.52
N GLU A 104 19.77 16.51 -0.75
CA GLU A 104 19.76 16.55 0.72
C GLU A 104 20.81 15.62 1.37
N GLU A 105 20.99 14.40 0.83
CA GLU A 105 21.81 13.35 1.47
C GLU A 105 22.91 12.78 0.54
N GLY A 106 23.07 13.33 -0.67
CA GLY A 106 24.13 12.97 -1.61
C GLY A 106 23.85 11.73 -2.46
N PHE A 107 24.76 11.46 -3.40
CA PHE A 107 24.64 10.39 -4.40
C PHE A 107 24.33 8.99 -3.83
N SER A 108 24.86 8.65 -2.65
CA SER A 108 24.56 7.37 -1.99
C SER A 108 23.07 7.21 -1.66
N LYS A 109 22.37 8.31 -1.36
CA LYS A 109 20.93 8.28 -1.06
C LYS A 109 20.09 8.21 -2.33
N ARG A 110 20.53 8.84 -3.43
CA ARG A 110 19.95 8.61 -4.77
C ARG A 110 19.98 7.14 -5.17
N ILE A 111 21.12 6.46 -5.02
CA ILE A 111 21.22 5.02 -5.26
C ILE A 111 20.25 4.23 -4.37
N THR A 112 20.11 4.63 -3.10
CA THR A 112 19.14 4.03 -2.18
C THR A 112 17.69 4.24 -2.64
N GLY A 113 17.32 5.45 -3.08
CA GLY A 113 16.00 5.79 -3.62
C GLY A 113 15.66 5.04 -4.91
N ILE A 114 16.65 4.83 -5.79
CA ILE A 114 16.48 4.04 -7.02
C ILE A 114 16.31 2.55 -6.71
N ASN A 115 17.07 2.01 -5.74
CA ASN A 115 16.88 0.64 -5.24
C ASN A 115 15.52 0.45 -4.54
N ALA A 116 14.97 1.50 -3.93
CA ALA A 116 13.62 1.49 -3.38
C ALA A 116 12.56 1.50 -4.50
N TRP A 117 12.66 2.43 -5.47
CA TRP A 117 11.82 2.47 -6.65
C TRP A 117 11.76 1.14 -7.41
N GLN A 118 12.90 0.46 -7.59
CA GLN A 118 12.98 -0.86 -8.24
C GLN A 118 12.27 -1.99 -7.45
N LYS A 119 11.96 -1.79 -6.17
CA LYS A 119 11.19 -2.72 -5.34
C LYS A 119 9.69 -2.42 -5.32
N SER A 120 9.26 -1.30 -5.93
CA SER A 120 7.86 -0.90 -6.00
C SER A 120 7.00 -1.89 -6.79
N GLU A 121 5.70 -1.91 -6.47
CA GLU A 121 4.73 -2.69 -7.24
C GLU A 121 4.70 -2.22 -8.70
N ILE A 122 4.82 -0.92 -8.94
CA ILE A 122 4.83 -0.31 -10.28
C ILE A 122 6.00 -0.87 -11.11
N TYR A 123 7.22 -0.85 -10.56
CA TYR A 123 8.40 -1.38 -11.26
C TYR A 123 8.29 -2.89 -11.50
N ARG A 124 7.81 -3.66 -10.50
CA ARG A 124 7.59 -5.10 -10.65
C ARG A 124 6.60 -5.39 -11.80
N LEU A 125 5.46 -4.71 -11.84
CA LEU A 125 4.47 -4.87 -12.91
C LEU A 125 5.01 -4.48 -14.28
N TYR A 126 5.82 -3.43 -14.37
CA TYR A 126 6.52 -3.05 -15.60
C TYR A 126 7.42 -4.19 -16.13
N VAL A 127 8.23 -4.80 -15.26
CA VAL A 127 9.09 -5.92 -15.62
C VAL A 127 8.26 -7.15 -16.01
N GLU A 128 7.28 -7.54 -15.19
CA GLU A 128 6.40 -8.68 -15.45
C GLU A 128 5.66 -8.54 -16.79
N MET A 129 5.07 -7.38 -17.08
CA MET A 129 4.33 -7.15 -18.33
C MET A 129 5.27 -7.10 -19.55
N GLY A 130 6.49 -6.57 -19.38
CA GLY A 130 7.53 -6.62 -20.41
C GLY A 130 7.97 -8.05 -20.73
N GLN A 131 8.17 -8.88 -19.70
CA GLN A 131 8.48 -10.30 -19.85
C GLN A 131 7.32 -11.04 -20.55
N GLU A 132 6.09 -10.88 -20.06
CA GLU A 132 4.90 -11.54 -20.61
C GLU A 132 4.64 -11.17 -22.09
N SER A 133 4.93 -9.93 -22.49
CA SER A 133 4.90 -9.48 -23.89
C SER A 133 5.94 -10.21 -24.75
N MET A 134 7.17 -10.37 -24.25
CA MET A 134 8.26 -11.08 -24.96
C MET A 134 8.01 -12.59 -25.04
N GLU A 135 7.57 -13.22 -23.95
CA GLU A 135 7.27 -14.65 -23.87
C GLU A 135 6.14 -15.05 -24.83
N LYS A 136 5.04 -14.29 -24.83
CA LYS A 136 3.88 -14.54 -25.69
C LYS A 136 4.05 -14.00 -27.11
N LYS A 137 5.07 -13.18 -27.36
CA LYS A 137 5.30 -12.42 -28.61
C LYS A 137 4.09 -11.56 -29.01
N LEU A 138 3.37 -11.05 -28.01
CA LEU A 138 2.17 -10.23 -28.18
C LEU A 138 2.50 -8.75 -27.93
N PRO A 139 1.86 -7.81 -28.66
CA PRO A 139 1.99 -6.39 -28.34
C PRO A 139 1.43 -6.10 -26.95
N LEU A 140 1.99 -5.12 -26.25
CA LEU A 140 1.65 -4.76 -24.87
C LEU A 140 0.14 -4.56 -24.67
N GLN A 141 -0.55 -3.97 -25.64
CA GLN A 141 -2.01 -3.78 -25.63
C GLN A 141 -2.78 -5.10 -25.43
N LYS A 142 -2.33 -6.20 -26.06
CA LYS A 142 -2.94 -7.52 -25.90
C LYS A 142 -2.62 -8.17 -24.55
N VAL A 143 -1.43 -7.93 -24.00
CA VAL A 143 -1.10 -8.32 -22.62
C VAL A 143 -1.98 -7.58 -21.60
N ILE A 144 -2.25 -6.29 -21.82
CA ILE A 144 -3.16 -5.50 -20.98
C ILE A 144 -4.59 -6.04 -21.07
N GLU A 145 -5.10 -6.32 -22.27
CA GLU A 145 -6.42 -6.94 -22.46
C GLU A 145 -6.53 -8.29 -21.73
N GLU A 146 -5.52 -9.15 -21.84
CA GLU A 146 -5.51 -10.47 -21.20
C GLU A 146 -5.43 -10.38 -19.67
N ARG A 147 -4.54 -9.52 -19.12
CA ARG A 147 -4.47 -9.28 -17.67
C ARG A 147 -5.77 -8.70 -17.13
N LYS A 148 -6.42 -7.79 -17.86
CA LYS A 148 -7.73 -7.23 -17.52
C LYS A 148 -8.82 -8.30 -17.50
N ALA A 149 -8.85 -9.20 -18.50
CA ALA A 149 -9.78 -10.33 -18.52
C ALA A 149 -9.54 -11.31 -17.36
N GLN A 150 -8.29 -11.52 -16.96
CA GLN A 150 -7.89 -12.36 -15.83
C GLN A 150 -7.97 -11.66 -14.46
N SER A 151 -8.47 -10.41 -14.40
CA SER A 151 -8.50 -9.57 -13.18
C SER A 151 -7.15 -9.43 -12.45
N LYS A 152 -6.04 -9.54 -13.20
CA LYS A 152 -4.67 -9.34 -12.70
C LYS A 152 -4.32 -7.85 -12.64
N PRO A 153 -3.42 -7.43 -11.74
CA PRO A 153 -2.89 -6.07 -11.75
C PRO A 153 -2.16 -5.77 -13.07
N PHE A 154 -2.42 -4.59 -13.63
CA PHE A 154 -1.89 -4.13 -14.91
C PHE A 154 -1.61 -2.62 -14.88
N LEU A 155 -0.61 -2.21 -15.67
CA LEU A 155 -0.37 -0.84 -16.08
C LEU A 155 -1.07 -0.59 -17.41
N SER A 156 -1.60 0.61 -17.63
CA SER A 156 -2.00 1.06 -18.96
C SER A 156 -0.76 1.32 -19.83
N GLU A 157 -0.96 1.43 -21.15
CA GLU A 157 0.12 1.72 -22.10
C GLU A 157 0.82 3.06 -21.79
N ALA A 158 0.06 4.09 -21.38
CA ALA A 158 0.61 5.38 -20.95
C ALA A 158 1.45 5.26 -19.67
N GLU A 159 0.96 4.53 -18.65
CA GLU A 159 1.71 4.26 -17.42
C GLU A 159 2.99 3.46 -17.70
N PHE A 160 2.93 2.42 -18.55
CA PHE A 160 4.07 1.60 -18.93
C PHE A 160 5.15 2.42 -19.66
N ASN A 161 4.76 3.28 -20.60
CA ASN A 161 5.67 4.16 -21.32
C ASN A 161 6.31 5.20 -20.37
N ALA A 162 5.53 5.78 -19.45
CA ALA A 162 6.07 6.70 -18.45
C ALA A 162 7.10 6.01 -17.53
N VAL A 163 6.81 4.80 -17.05
CA VAL A 163 7.76 4.00 -16.26
C VAL A 163 9.01 3.64 -17.06
N MET A 164 8.87 3.29 -18.34
CA MET A 164 10.00 3.07 -19.25
C MET A 164 10.89 4.32 -19.35
N ASP A 165 10.31 5.50 -19.55
CA ASP A 165 11.07 6.74 -19.74
C ASP A 165 11.74 7.20 -18.45
N LEU A 166 11.09 7.06 -17.29
CA LEU A 166 11.74 7.23 -15.99
C LEU A 166 12.92 6.26 -15.83
N ASN A 167 12.71 4.97 -16.13
CA ASN A 167 13.76 3.96 -16.03
C ASN A 167 14.94 4.20 -16.98
N LYS A 168 14.75 4.90 -18.12
CA LYS A 168 15.86 5.38 -18.97
C LYS A 168 16.66 6.48 -18.28
N LYS A 169 15.97 7.48 -17.70
CA LYS A 169 16.60 8.62 -16.99
C LYS A 169 17.34 8.20 -15.71
N LEU A 170 16.91 7.10 -15.07
CA LEU A 170 17.53 6.54 -13.86
C LEU A 170 18.69 5.58 -14.15
N ARG A 171 19.02 5.30 -15.42
CA ARG A 171 20.24 4.55 -15.78
C ARG A 171 21.46 5.47 -15.76
N PHE A 172 22.54 4.95 -15.21
CA PHE A 172 23.91 5.48 -15.19
C PHE A 172 24.87 4.34 -15.54
#